data_AF-A6ICW1-F1
#
_entry.id   AF-A6ICW1-F1
#
_cell.length_a   1.000
_cell.length_b   1.000
_cell.length_c   1.000
_cell.angle_alpha   90.00
_cell.angle_beta   90.00
_cell.angle_gamma   90.00
#
_symmetry.space_group_name_H-M   'P 1'
#
loop_
_entity.id
_entity.type
_entity.pdbx_description
1 polymer ?
#
loop_
_entity_poly.entity_id
_entity_poly.type
_entity_poly.pdbx_seq_one_letter_code
_entity_poly.pdbx_strand_id
1 'polypeptide(L)'
;MMRWKMADQWLLEKCIAGVRGMWRFCSYLKGSAGEELLDFWVLAEKILSIDETDEYLKDYYLSLLLVLKATHLQEGSRVVTLCNMDIKSLLNLSIWHPNQSTTRREILSHMQKVALFKIQSYWLPNFYTHAKMTMANEEACHVPSDTT
;
A
#
# COMPACT_ATOMS: atom_id res chain seq x y z
N MET A 1 15.85 2.20 10.86
CA MET A 1 15.69 0.93 10.11
C MET A 1 15.47 -0.18 11.12
N MET A 2 14.31 -0.86 11.12
CA MET A 2 14.05 -1.94 12.08
C MET A 2 15.07 -3.08 11.87
N ARG A 3 15.70 -3.54 12.97
CA ARG A 3 16.60 -4.71 12.96
C ARG A 3 15.76 -5.99 12.99
N TRP A 4 15.15 -6.33 11.85
CA TRP A 4 14.43 -7.59 11.69
C TRP A 4 15.42 -8.76 11.87
N LYS A 5 15.08 -9.76 12.69
CA LYS A 5 15.87 -11.00 12.74
C LYS A 5 15.54 -11.83 11.49
N MET A 6 16.45 -12.69 11.04
CA MET A 6 16.24 -13.55 9.86
C MET A 6 14.92 -14.37 9.92
N ALA A 7 14.49 -14.75 11.13
CA ALA A 7 13.21 -15.42 11.36
C ALA A 7 11.99 -14.53 11.03
N ASP A 8 12.07 -13.22 11.31
CA ASP A 8 10.97 -12.29 11.01
C ASP A 8 10.87 -12.00 9.51
N GLN A 9 12.01 -11.98 8.80
CA GLN A 9 12.04 -11.82 7.33
C GLN A 9 11.50 -13.05 6.61
N TRP A 10 11.88 -14.26 7.05
CA TRP A 10 11.33 -15.52 6.53
C TRP A 10 9.81 -15.63 6.78
N LEU A 11 9.35 -15.23 7.97
CA LEU A 11 7.93 -15.28 8.30
C LEU A 11 7.14 -14.19 7.59
N LEU A 12 7.71 -13.00 7.32
CA LEU A 12 7.12 -12.00 6.41
C LEU A 12 6.92 -12.60 5.02
N GLU A 13 7.97 -13.19 4.44
CA GLU A 13 7.87 -13.85 3.13
C GLU A 13 6.78 -14.93 3.16
N LYS A 14 6.70 -15.76 4.19
CA LYS A 14 5.62 -16.76 4.29
C LYS A 14 4.22 -16.15 4.51
N CYS A 15 4.12 -15.03 5.23
CA CYS A 15 2.85 -14.39 5.58
C CYS A 15 2.26 -13.53 4.48
N ILE A 16 3.04 -13.05 3.50
CA ILE A 16 2.53 -12.22 2.38
C ILE A 16 2.95 -12.69 0.99
N ALA A 17 3.90 -13.63 0.82
CA ALA A 17 4.28 -14.12 -0.52
C ALA A 17 3.27 -15.11 -1.14
N GLY A 18 2.20 -15.46 -0.43
CA GLY A 18 1.13 -16.31 -0.94
C GLY A 18 -0.22 -15.58 -0.98
N VAL A 19 -1.11 -15.99 -1.89
CA VAL A 19 -2.46 -15.40 -2.06
C VAL A 19 -3.24 -15.34 -0.74
N ARG A 20 -3.19 -16.41 0.06
CA ARG A 20 -3.86 -16.45 1.38
C ARG A 20 -3.25 -15.48 2.38
N GLY A 21 -1.93 -15.32 2.34
CA GLY A 21 -1.19 -14.41 3.20
C GLY A 21 -1.53 -12.95 2.90
N MET A 22 -1.48 -12.60 1.61
CA MET A 22 -1.93 -11.29 1.13
C MET A 22 -3.40 -11.03 1.50
N TRP A 23 -4.29 -12.01 1.33
CA TRP A 23 -5.70 -11.85 1.71
C TRP A 23 -5.90 -11.57 3.20
N ARG A 24 -5.16 -12.26 4.08
CA ARG A 24 -5.17 -11.98 5.53
C ARG A 24 -4.64 -10.58 5.83
N PHE A 25 -3.60 -10.14 5.13
CA PHE A 25 -3.07 -8.80 5.28
C PHE A 25 -4.10 -7.75 4.86
N CYS A 26 -4.73 -7.88 3.68
CA CYS A 26 -5.80 -6.99 3.25
C CYS A 26 -6.98 -6.99 4.23
N SER A 27 -7.39 -8.16 4.74
CA SER A 27 -8.44 -8.26 5.75
C SER A 27 -8.08 -7.55 7.05
N TYR A 28 -6.81 -7.59 7.47
CA TYR A 28 -6.32 -6.88 8.64
C TYR A 28 -6.34 -5.36 8.44
N LEU A 29 -6.07 -4.89 7.22
CA LEU A 29 -6.06 -3.47 6.90
C LEU A 29 -7.46 -2.86 6.75
N LYS A 30 -8.51 -3.67 6.59
CA LYS A 30 -9.86 -3.21 6.26
C LYS A 30 -10.37 -2.13 7.24
N GLY A 31 -10.83 -1.01 6.71
CA GLY A 31 -11.30 0.18 7.44
C GLY A 31 -10.18 1.05 8.03
N SER A 32 -8.92 0.66 7.88
CA SER A 32 -7.76 1.41 8.38
C SER A 32 -7.17 2.33 7.32
N ALA A 33 -6.34 3.28 7.74
CA ALA A 33 -5.57 4.09 6.81
C ALA A 33 -4.57 3.26 5.97
N GLY A 34 -4.24 2.05 6.42
CA GLY A 34 -3.38 1.13 5.68
C GLY A 34 -4.05 0.52 4.45
N GLU A 35 -5.37 0.33 4.47
CA GLU A 35 -6.14 -0.09 3.29
C GLU A 35 -6.08 1.00 2.22
N GLU A 36 -6.42 2.25 2.58
CA GLU A 36 -6.34 3.38 1.65
C GLU A 36 -4.93 3.57 1.07
N LEU A 37 -3.88 3.38 1.87
CA LEU A 37 -2.49 3.45 1.40
C LEU A 37 -2.12 2.31 0.45
N LEU A 38 -2.58 1.09 0.72
CA LEU A 38 -2.31 -0.07 -0.12
C LEU A 38 -3.04 0.05 -1.46
N ASP A 39 -4.31 0.45 -1.45
CA ASP A 39 -5.11 0.69 -2.65
C ASP A 39 -4.48 1.80 -3.52
N PHE A 40 -4.06 2.90 -2.89
CA PHE A 40 -3.31 3.95 -3.57
C PHE A 40 -2.02 3.41 -4.20
N TRP A 41 -1.24 2.61 -3.46
CA TRP A 41 0.02 2.07 -3.95
C TRP A 41 -0.17 1.17 -5.17
N VAL A 42 -1.19 0.29 -5.15
CA VAL A 42 -1.53 -0.60 -6.28
C VAL A 42 -1.97 0.21 -7.49
N LEU A 43 -2.82 1.23 -7.31
CA LEU A 43 -3.25 2.09 -8.40
C LEU A 43 -2.09 2.90 -8.99
N ALA A 44 -1.21 3.43 -8.13
CA ALA A 44 -0.01 4.16 -8.55
C ALA A 44 0.96 3.26 -9.33
N GLU A 45 1.19 2.02 -8.88
CA GLU A 45 2.03 1.04 -9.59
C GLU A 45 1.48 0.77 -10.99
N LYS A 46 0.16 0.61 -11.09
CA LYS A 46 -0.51 0.40 -12.37
C LYS A 46 -0.32 1.58 -13.33
N ILE A 47 -0.51 2.81 -12.85
CA ILE A 47 -0.32 4.03 -13.65
C ILE A 47 1.14 4.16 -14.10
N LEU A 48 2.09 3.92 -13.19
CA LEU A 48 3.52 4.01 -13.47
C LEU A 48 4.02 2.85 -14.37
N SER A 49 3.30 1.74 -14.47
CA SER A 49 3.64 0.66 -15.41
C SER A 49 3.25 0.96 -16.87
N ILE A 50 2.36 1.93 -17.11
CA ILE A 50 1.89 2.28 -18.45
C ILE A 50 2.93 3.12 -19.18
N ASP A 51 3.22 2.74 -20.43
CA ASP A 51 3.94 3.57 -21.39
C ASP A 51 3.04 4.70 -21.87
N GLU A 52 3.40 5.94 -21.53
CA GLU A 52 2.63 7.14 -21.89
C GLU A 52 2.73 7.49 -23.38
N THR A 53 3.65 6.86 -24.13
CA THR A 53 3.78 7.05 -25.58
C THR A 53 2.84 6.14 -26.38
N ASP A 54 2.23 5.15 -25.73
CA ASP A 54 1.25 4.28 -26.35
C ASP A 54 -0.12 4.98 -26.46
N GLU A 55 -0.45 5.42 -27.67
CA GLU A 55 -1.73 6.09 -27.96
C GLU A 55 -2.95 5.20 -27.68
N TYR A 56 -2.83 3.86 -27.74
CA TYR A 56 -3.94 2.94 -27.46
C TYR A 56 -4.26 2.86 -25.96
N LEU A 57 -3.29 3.13 -25.09
CA LEU A 57 -3.46 3.10 -23.64
C LEU A 57 -3.80 4.47 -23.04
N LYS A 58 -3.85 5.52 -23.86
CA LYS A 58 -4.07 6.90 -23.40
C LYS A 58 -5.37 7.05 -22.61
N ASP A 59 -6.50 6.62 -23.16
CA ASP A 59 -7.80 6.76 -22.49
C ASP A 59 -7.87 5.95 -21.19
N TYR A 60 -7.19 4.79 -21.19
CA TYR A 60 -7.06 3.95 -20.01
C TYR A 60 -6.25 4.64 -18.91
N TYR A 61 -5.09 5.19 -19.26
CA TYR A 61 -4.24 5.97 -18.35
C TYR A 61 -4.98 7.17 -17.77
N LEU A 62 -5.70 7.95 -18.60
CA LEU A 62 -6.49 9.08 -18.14
C LEU A 62 -7.58 8.64 -17.16
N SER A 63 -8.25 7.52 -17.44
CA SER A 63 -9.25 6.94 -16.55
C SER A 63 -8.65 6.59 -15.19
N LEU A 64 -7.45 6.00 -15.16
CA LEU A 64 -6.77 5.68 -13.90
C LEU A 64 -6.37 6.94 -13.12
N LEU A 65 -5.89 7.99 -13.79
CA LEU A 65 -5.60 9.27 -13.13
C LEU A 65 -6.85 9.92 -12.53
N LEU A 66 -7.99 9.82 -13.21
CA LEU A 66 -9.27 10.31 -12.70
C LEU A 66 -9.72 9.54 -11.46
N VAL A 67 -9.61 8.21 -11.47
CA VAL A 67 -9.88 7.36 -10.30
C VAL A 67 -8.95 7.74 -9.16
N LEU A 68 -7.63 7.81 -9.41
CA LEU A 68 -6.63 8.18 -8.41
C LEU A 68 -6.98 9.52 -7.74
N LYS A 69 -7.37 10.52 -8.55
CA LYS A 69 -7.79 11.83 -8.07
C LYS A 69 -9.04 11.73 -7.19
N ALA A 70 -10.03 10.97 -7.63
CA ALA A 70 -11.33 10.87 -6.99
C ALA A 70 -11.31 10.04 -5.70
N THR A 71 -10.39 9.09 -5.55
CA THR A 71 -10.39 8.18 -4.40
C THR A 71 -9.31 8.49 -3.37
N HIS A 72 -8.10 8.87 -3.80
CA HIS A 72 -6.95 8.93 -2.90
C HIS A 72 -6.36 10.34 -2.74
N LEU A 73 -6.84 11.31 -3.50
CA LEU A 73 -6.17 12.61 -3.66
C LEU A 73 -7.12 13.80 -3.43
N GLN A 74 -8.27 13.53 -2.81
CA GLN A 74 -9.24 14.54 -2.40
C GLN A 74 -8.88 15.16 -1.04
N GLU A 75 -9.50 16.29 -0.73
CA GLU A 75 -9.44 16.86 0.62
C GLU A 75 -9.99 15.85 1.65
N GLY A 76 -9.30 15.70 2.78
CA GLY A 76 -9.62 14.68 3.78
C GLY A 76 -9.09 13.28 3.49
N SER A 77 -8.44 13.04 2.33
CA SER A 77 -7.76 11.78 2.05
C SER A 77 -6.63 11.51 3.05
N ARG A 78 -6.64 10.32 3.66
CA ARG A 78 -5.56 9.90 4.57
C ARG A 78 -4.25 9.73 3.83
N VAL A 79 -4.28 9.39 2.55
CA VAL A 79 -3.07 9.26 1.70
C VAL A 79 -2.38 10.62 1.56
N VAL A 80 -3.14 11.69 1.32
CA VAL A 80 -2.58 13.05 1.20
C VAL A 80 -1.91 13.48 2.50
N THR A 81 -2.59 13.26 3.63
CA THR A 81 -2.04 13.56 4.97
C THR A 81 -0.82 12.70 5.28
N LEU A 82 -0.89 11.39 5.06
CA LEU A 82 0.17 10.47 5.44
C LEU A 82 1.39 10.63 4.55
N CYS A 83 1.23 10.90 3.25
CA CYS A 83 2.36 11.16 2.36
C CYS A 83 2.90 12.60 2.45
N ASN A 84 2.32 13.46 3.31
CA ASN A 84 2.77 14.83 3.59
C ASN A 84 2.95 15.68 2.33
N MET A 85 1.94 15.68 1.46
CA MET A 85 2.00 16.34 0.16
C MET A 85 1.31 17.71 0.16
N ASP A 86 1.86 18.64 -0.60
CA ASP A 86 1.21 19.92 -0.90
C ASP A 86 0.02 19.70 -1.86
N ILE A 87 -1.16 20.15 -1.47
CA ILE A 87 -2.39 20.07 -2.28
C ILE A 87 -2.20 20.76 -3.64
N LYS A 88 -1.30 21.75 -3.75
CA LYS A 88 -0.99 22.42 -5.03
C LYS A 88 -0.31 21.52 -6.05
N SER A 89 0.61 20.64 -5.64
CA SER A 89 1.27 19.70 -6.57
C SER A 89 0.30 18.61 -7.05
N LEU A 90 -0.73 18.36 -6.25
CA LEU A 90 -1.85 17.45 -6.49
C LEU A 90 -2.84 17.92 -7.58
N LEU A 91 -3.16 19.22 -7.60
CA LEU A 91 -4.11 19.80 -8.56
C LEU A 91 -3.62 19.71 -10.02
N ASN A 92 -2.30 19.57 -10.22
CA ASN A 92 -1.69 19.45 -11.54
C ASN A 92 -1.66 18.00 -12.09
N LEU A 93 -2.05 16.98 -11.31
CA LEU A 93 -2.04 15.58 -11.77
C LEU A 93 -3.07 15.30 -12.90
N SER A 94 -4.21 15.99 -12.91
CA SER A 94 -5.31 15.70 -13.86
C SER A 94 -5.18 16.33 -15.24
N ILE A 95 -4.18 17.19 -15.48
CA ILE A 95 -3.99 17.84 -16.78
C ILE A 95 -3.07 16.94 -17.61
N TRP A 96 -3.60 16.31 -18.66
CA TRP A 96 -2.75 15.70 -19.67
C TRP A 96 -2.09 16.80 -20.48
N HIS A 97 -0.84 17.11 -20.12
CA HIS A 97 0.01 18.00 -20.88
C HIS A 97 1.33 17.29 -21.20
N PRO A 98 1.72 17.16 -22.48
CA PRO A 98 2.95 16.46 -22.88
C PRO A 98 4.18 16.97 -22.12
N ASN A 99 4.26 18.28 -21.90
CA ASN A 99 5.38 18.93 -21.20
C ASN A 99 5.37 18.79 -19.67
N GLN A 100 4.30 18.25 -19.06
CA GLN A 100 4.18 18.07 -17.60
C GLN A 100 4.17 16.60 -17.16
N SER A 101 4.21 15.66 -18.12
CA SER A 101 4.23 14.21 -17.89
C SER A 101 5.32 13.80 -16.90
N THR A 102 6.55 14.27 -17.12
CA THR A 102 7.72 13.90 -16.30
C THR A 102 7.54 14.27 -14.83
N THR A 103 7.19 15.52 -14.55
CA THR A 103 6.97 16.01 -13.18
C THR A 103 5.82 15.29 -12.48
N ARG A 104 4.75 14.95 -13.22
CA ARG A 104 3.60 14.22 -12.69
C ARG A 104 3.96 12.80 -12.26
N ARG A 105 4.66 12.05 -13.12
CA ARG A 105 5.13 10.69 -12.80
C ARG A 105 6.14 10.69 -11.65
N GLU A 106 7.01 11.69 -11.58
CA GLU A 106 7.95 11.85 -10.47
C GLU A 106 7.24 12.04 -9.14
N ILE A 107 6.23 12.93 -9.09
CA ILE A 107 5.40 13.13 -7.89
C ILE A 107 4.68 11.83 -7.51
N LEU A 108 4.03 11.17 -8.47
CA LEU A 108 3.33 9.92 -8.21
C LEU A 108 4.28 8.82 -7.72
N SER A 109 5.46 8.69 -8.33
CA SER A 109 6.50 7.75 -7.90
C SER A 109 7.02 8.06 -6.51
N HIS A 110 7.19 9.34 -6.16
CA HIS A 110 7.57 9.73 -4.81
C HIS A 110 6.50 9.33 -3.79
N MET A 111 5.23 9.68 -4.04
CA MET A 111 4.12 9.33 -3.17
C MET A 111 3.98 7.82 -3.01
N GLN A 112 4.14 7.06 -4.10
CA GLN A 112 4.13 5.61 -4.09
C GLN A 112 5.22 5.04 -3.17
N LYS A 113 6.46 5.55 -3.27
CA LYS A 113 7.57 5.12 -2.40
C LYS A 113 7.28 5.42 -0.92
N VAL A 114 6.70 6.57 -0.62
CA VAL A 114 6.31 6.95 0.75
C VAL A 114 5.20 6.03 1.28
N ALA A 115 4.18 5.73 0.46
CA ALA A 115 3.11 4.80 0.82
C ALA A 115 3.67 3.40 1.12
N LEU A 116 4.53 2.87 0.25
CA LEU A 116 5.19 1.57 0.45
C LEU A 116 6.00 1.56 1.74
N PHE A 117 6.80 2.60 1.97
CA PHE A 117 7.60 2.73 3.19
C PHE A 117 6.72 2.70 4.44
N LYS A 118 5.57 3.38 4.46
CA LYS A 118 4.64 3.38 5.60
C LYS A 118 3.97 2.02 5.82
N ILE A 119 3.55 1.37 4.74
CA ILE A 119 3.00 0.00 4.80
C ILE A 119 4.05 -0.94 5.41
N GLN A 120 5.29 -0.89 4.94
CA GLN A 120 6.38 -1.76 5.40
C GLN A 120 6.86 -1.44 6.81
N SER A 121 6.88 -0.18 7.23
CA SER A 121 7.44 0.25 8.51
C SER A 121 6.44 0.28 9.66
N TYR A 122 5.13 0.34 9.38
CA TYR A 122 4.09 0.41 10.40
C TYR A 122 3.11 -0.76 10.28
N TRP A 123 2.37 -0.84 9.18
CA TRP A 123 1.26 -1.80 9.05
C TRP A 123 1.72 -3.25 9.04
N LEU A 124 2.79 -3.53 8.31
CA LEU A 124 3.32 -4.88 8.17
C LEU A 124 3.88 -5.45 9.49
N PRO A 125 4.71 -4.73 10.28
CA PRO A 125 5.09 -5.17 11.62
C PRO A 125 3.91 -5.33 12.59
N ASN A 126 2.90 -4.46 12.52
CA ASN A 126 1.72 -4.57 13.36
C ASN A 126 0.86 -5.80 13.00
N PHE A 127 0.67 -6.06 11.71
CA PHE A 127 0.03 -7.28 11.22
C PHE A 127 0.78 -8.53 11.70
N TYR A 128 2.11 -8.53 11.60
CA TYR A 128 2.94 -9.62 12.06
C TYR A 128 2.75 -9.90 13.55
N THR A 129 2.75 -8.84 14.36
CA THR A 129 2.55 -8.92 15.80
C THR A 129 1.15 -9.46 16.13
N HIS A 130 0.13 -8.95 15.44
CA HIS A 130 -1.25 -9.41 15.56
C HIS A 130 -1.40 -10.90 15.20
N ALA A 131 -0.81 -11.34 14.08
CA ALA A 131 -0.84 -12.73 13.65
C ALA A 131 -0.16 -13.65 14.68
N LYS A 132 1.00 -13.24 15.20
CA LYS A 132 1.73 -14.00 16.22
C LYS A 132 0.93 -14.15 17.53
N MET A 133 0.29 -13.08 17.99
CA MET A 133 -0.59 -13.12 19.17
C MET A 133 -1.80 -14.02 18.93
N THR A 134 -2.41 -13.93 17.75
CA THR A 134 -3.57 -14.77 17.39
C THR A 134 -3.20 -16.24 17.42
N MET A 135 -2.06 -16.63 16.82
CA MET A 135 -1.57 -18.01 16.85
C MET A 135 -1.24 -18.48 18.27
N ALA A 136 -0.67 -17.62 19.11
CA ALA A 136 -0.37 -17.98 20.50
C ALA A 136 -1.62 -18.21 21.35
N ASN A 137 -2.75 -17.60 20.98
CA ASN A 137 -4.03 -17.72 21.67
C ASN A 137 -4.94 -18.82 21.08
N GLU A 138 -4.52 -19.52 20.02
CA GLU A 138 -5.29 -20.66 19.50
C GLU A 138 -5.25 -21.82 20.51
N GLU A 139 -6.42 -22.42 20.80
CA GLU A 139 -6.58 -23.50 21.79
C GLU A 139 -5.67 -24.71 21.52
N ALA A 140 -5.29 -24.96 20.26
CA ALA A 140 -4.35 -26.00 19.87
C ALA A 140 -2.89 -25.75 20.33
N CYS A 141 -2.54 -24.51 20.70
CA CYS A 141 -1.25 -24.15 21.29
C CYS A 141 -1.23 -24.25 22.82
N HIS A 142 -2.38 -24.43 23.48
CA HIS A 142 -2.42 -24.75 24.89
C HIS A 142 -2.07 -26.24 25.06
N VAL A 143 -0.88 -26.50 25.62
CA VAL A 143 -0.51 -27.84 26.10
C VAL A 143 -1.60 -28.27 27.09
N PRO A 144 -2.19 -29.48 26.98
CA PRO A 144 -3.14 -29.96 27.97
C PRO A 144 -2.46 -29.93 29.34
N SER A 145 -2.97 -29.11 30.24
CA SER A 145 -2.56 -29.08 31.64
C SER A 145 -3.12 -30.30 32.38
N ASP A 146 -2.92 -31.49 31.83
CA ASP A 146 -3.29 -32.77 32.42
C ASP A 146 -2.21 -33.80 32.09
N THR A 147 -1.16 -33.79 32.91
CA THR A 147 -0.51 -35.04 33.31
C THR A 147 -0.13 -34.92 34.78
N THR A 148 -0.92 -35.63 35.58
CA THR A 148 -0.82 -35.99 37.00
C THR A 148 0.60 -36.11 37.53
#